data_AF-A0A4Q2M2V0-F1
#
_entry.id   AF-A0A4Q2M2V0-F1
#
_cell.length_a   1.000
_cell.length_b   1.000
_cell.length_c   1.000
_cell.angle_alpha   90.00
_cell.angle_beta   90.00
_cell.angle_gamma   90.00
#
_symmetry.space_group_name_H-M   'P 1'
#
loop_
_entity.id
_entity.type
_entity.pdbx_description
1 polymer ?
#
loop_
_entity_poly.entity_id
_entity_poly.type
_entity_poly.pdbx_seq_one_letter_code
_entity_poly.pdbx_strand_id
1 'polypeptide(L)'
;MDRWAGRVAADAAGRHATSSPFPKDDVADLTDREREIAVLVGRRLSNKEIAARLYISVRTVESHVYTARGKLGAESRRELGSIVGL
;
A
#
# COMPACT_ATOMS: atom_id res chain seq x y z
N MET A 1 -18.08 -6.66 12.87
CA MET A 1 -17.19 -7.85 12.94
C MET A 1 -15.76 -7.36 12.89
N ASP A 2 -15.36 -6.87 14.04
CA ASP A 2 -14.25 -5.97 14.32
C ASP A 2 -13.06 -6.81 14.74
N ARG A 3 -12.13 -7.09 13.81
CA ARG A 3 -10.88 -7.80 14.10
C ARG A 3 -9.78 -7.37 13.15
N TRP A 4 -9.13 -6.24 13.43
CA TRP A 4 -7.77 -5.95 12.94
C TRP A 4 -6.75 -5.87 14.09
N ALA A 5 -7.20 -6.13 15.32
CA ALA A 5 -6.34 -6.35 16.47
C ALA A 5 -5.69 -7.74 16.39
N GLY A 6 -4.39 -7.77 16.09
CA GLY A 6 -3.52 -8.88 16.47
C GLY A 6 -2.59 -9.42 15.39
N ARG A 7 -1.38 -8.83 15.30
CA ARG A 7 -0.09 -9.43 14.90
C ARG A 7 0.01 -10.04 13.48
N VAL A 8 1.12 -10.02 12.75
CA VAL A 8 2.53 -9.64 12.93
C VAL A 8 3.02 -9.17 11.54
N ALA A 9 3.74 -8.07 11.46
CA ALA A 9 4.75 -7.89 10.43
C ALA A 9 6.06 -7.63 11.18
N ALA A 10 6.97 -8.58 11.06
CA ALA A 10 8.33 -8.45 11.54
C ALA A 10 9.04 -7.31 10.79
N ASP A 11 10.07 -6.78 11.46
CA ASP A 11 11.01 -5.74 11.05
C ASP A 11 10.57 -4.28 11.17
N ALA A 12 10.85 -3.73 12.36
CA ALA A 12 11.08 -2.31 12.58
C ALA A 12 12.59 -2.09 12.77
N ALA A 13 13.20 -1.26 11.92
CA ALA A 13 14.13 -0.17 12.28
C ALA A 13 15.12 0.17 11.15
N GLY A 14 14.80 1.21 10.38
CA GLY A 14 15.76 2.07 9.70
C GLY A 14 15.28 3.50 9.86
N ARG A 15 15.99 4.32 10.63
CA ARG A 15 15.60 5.69 11.02
C ARG A 15 16.08 6.74 10.00
N HIS A 16 15.27 7.80 9.83
CA HIS A 16 15.62 9.18 9.41
C HIS A 16 16.14 9.33 7.95
N ALA A 17 15.88 10.39 7.17
CA ALA A 17 15.51 11.77 7.50
C ALA A 17 14.93 12.51 6.27
N THR A 18 14.28 13.65 6.55
CA THR A 18 14.16 14.86 5.72
C THR A 18 13.44 14.79 4.36
N SER A 19 12.19 15.30 4.41
CA SER A 19 11.42 16.00 3.38
C SER A 19 12.15 16.29 2.06
N SER A 20 11.83 15.54 1.02
CA SER A 20 11.93 16.04 -0.36
C SER A 20 10.60 16.71 -0.71
N PRO A 21 10.58 17.89 -1.36
CA PRO A 21 9.33 18.59 -1.67
C PRO A 21 8.41 17.79 -2.60
N PHE A 22 8.96 16.82 -3.35
CA PHE A 22 8.22 15.80 -4.11
C PHE A 22 9.12 14.56 -4.30
N PRO A 23 9.03 13.54 -3.44
CA PRO A 23 9.91 12.38 -3.48
C PRO A 23 9.47 11.32 -4.50
N LYS A 24 10.32 11.04 -5.49
CA LYS A 24 10.31 9.75 -6.20
C LYS A 24 10.66 8.58 -5.27
N ASP A 25 11.08 8.88 -4.04
CA ASP A 25 11.44 7.97 -2.96
C ASP A 25 10.28 7.61 -2.03
N ASP A 26 9.08 8.22 -2.11
CA ASP A 26 7.98 7.87 -1.18
C ASP A 26 7.57 6.40 -1.32
N VAL A 27 7.60 5.89 -2.55
CA VAL A 27 7.29 4.49 -2.83
C VAL A 27 8.39 3.54 -2.34
N ALA A 28 9.58 4.02 -1.96
CA ALA A 28 10.68 3.18 -1.49
C ALA A 28 10.35 2.47 -0.17
N ASP A 29 9.51 3.05 0.69
CA ASP A 29 9.08 2.46 1.97
C ASP A 29 8.04 1.32 1.81
N LEU A 30 7.52 1.12 0.59
CA LEU A 30 6.64 -0.01 0.31
C LEU A 30 7.44 -1.30 0.13
N THR A 31 6.97 -2.36 0.78
CA THR A 31 7.34 -3.74 0.43
C THR A 31 6.95 -4.02 -1.02
N ASP A 32 7.58 -5.03 -1.64
CA ASP A 32 7.27 -5.42 -3.01
C ASP A 32 5.77 -5.70 -3.21
N ARG A 33 5.13 -6.35 -2.23
CA ARG A 33 3.71 -6.68 -2.32
C ARG A 33 2.81 -5.45 -2.19
N GLU A 34 3.14 -4.51 -1.31
CA GLU A 34 2.41 -3.24 -1.19
C GLU A 34 2.55 -2.41 -2.46
N ARG A 35 3.75 -2.36 -3.03
CA ARG A 35 4.05 -1.67 -4.29
C ARG A 35 3.26 -2.28 -5.44
N GLU A 36 3.29 -3.60 -5.59
CA GLU A 36 2.54 -4.33 -6.62
C GLU A 36 1.04 -4.02 -6.52
N ILE A 37 0.48 -4.08 -5.31
CA ILE A 37 -0.94 -3.78 -5.08
C ILE A 37 -1.24 -2.31 -5.38
N ALA A 38 -0.42 -1.37 -4.92
CA ALA A 38 -0.61 0.06 -5.17
C ALA A 38 -0.58 0.40 -6.67
N VAL A 39 0.31 -0.22 -7.44
CA VAL A 39 0.36 -0.11 -8.91
C VAL A 39 -0.94 -0.61 -9.53
N LEU A 40 -1.48 -1.76 -9.10
CA LEU A 40 -2.75 -2.25 -9.62
C LEU A 40 -3.94 -1.36 -9.21
N VAL A 41 -3.88 -0.71 -8.04
CA VAL A 41 -4.83 0.34 -7.64
C VAL A 41 -4.77 1.53 -8.60
N GLY A 42 -3.56 2.01 -8.93
CA GLY A 42 -3.36 3.08 -9.90
C GLY A 42 -3.99 2.77 -11.26
N ARG A 43 -3.88 1.51 -11.70
CA ARG A 43 -4.55 0.97 -12.89
C ARG A 43 -6.08 0.84 -12.78
N ARG A 44 -6.70 1.35 -11.70
CA ARG A 44 -8.13 1.36 -11.43
C ARG A 44 -8.79 -0.02 -11.25
N LEU A 45 -8.01 -1.07 -11.03
CA LEU A 45 -8.58 -2.39 -10.67
C LEU A 45 -9.24 -2.29 -9.30
N SER A 46 -10.32 -3.04 -9.07
CA SER A 46 -10.96 -3.22 -7.77
C SER A 46 -10.18 -4.21 -6.89
N ASN A 47 -10.44 -4.22 -5.57
CA ASN A 47 -9.82 -5.21 -4.67
C ASN A 47 -10.14 -6.66 -5.07
N LYS A 48 -11.30 -6.91 -5.69
CA LYS A 48 -11.69 -8.23 -6.19
C LYS A 48 -10.84 -8.65 -7.39
N GLU A 49 -10.63 -7.73 -8.34
CA GLU A 49 -9.78 -7.99 -9.51
C GLU A 49 -8.32 -8.17 -9.12
N ILE A 50 -7.82 -7.36 -8.18
CA ILE A 50 -6.47 -7.50 -7.63
C ILE A 50 -6.32 -8.85 -6.92
N ALA A 51 -7.29 -9.21 -6.08
CA ALA A 51 -7.31 -10.49 -5.37
C ALA A 51 -7.26 -11.69 -6.34
N ALA A 52 -8.07 -11.65 -7.40
CA ALA A 52 -8.08 -12.67 -8.44
C ALA A 52 -6.74 -12.75 -9.19
N ARG A 53 -6.15 -11.61 -9.54
CA ARG A 53 -4.88 -11.54 -10.28
C ARG A 53 -3.69 -12.02 -9.46
N LEU A 54 -3.72 -11.76 -8.16
CA LEU A 54 -2.63 -12.05 -7.23
C LEU A 54 -2.84 -13.34 -6.43
N TYR A 55 -3.92 -14.07 -6.71
CA TYR A 55 -4.31 -15.32 -6.05
C TYR A 55 -4.34 -15.24 -4.51
N ILE A 56 -4.91 -14.15 -3.99
CA ILE A 56 -5.07 -13.92 -2.54
C ILE A 56 -6.50 -13.48 -2.20
N SER A 57 -6.83 -13.43 -0.91
CA SER A 57 -8.15 -12.97 -0.49
C SER A 57 -8.32 -11.45 -0.69
N VAL A 58 -9.56 -11.00 -0.93
CA VAL A 58 -9.91 -9.56 -0.96
C VAL A 58 -9.50 -8.87 0.33
N ARG A 59 -9.69 -9.53 1.48
CA ARG A 59 -9.29 -9.04 2.80
C ARG A 59 -7.77 -8.79 2.90
N THR A 60 -6.98 -9.68 2.31
CA THR A 60 -5.51 -9.51 2.24
C THR A 60 -5.15 -8.28 1.41
N VAL A 61 -5.82 -8.08 0.26
CA VAL A 61 -5.64 -6.87 -0.55
C VAL A 61 -6.00 -5.61 0.23
N GLU A 62 -7.14 -5.60 0.94
CA GLU A 62 -7.57 -4.47 1.76
C GLU A 62 -6.53 -4.11 2.82
N SER A 63 -5.95 -5.11 3.49
CA SER A 63 -4.89 -4.90 4.48
C SER A 63 -3.66 -4.26 3.85
N HIS A 64 -3.20 -4.75 2.70
CA HIS A 64 -2.04 -4.15 2.02
C HIS A 64 -2.33 -2.74 1.52
N VAL A 65 -3.52 -2.46 1.00
CA VAL A 65 -3.92 -1.10 0.58
C VAL A 65 -3.94 -0.15 1.78
N TYR A 66 -4.43 -0.61 2.94
CA TYR A 66 -4.43 0.18 4.16
C TYR A 66 -3.01 0.51 4.62
N THR A 67 -2.12 -0.49 4.70
CA THR A 67 -0.72 -0.27 5.10
C THR A 67 0.02 0.62 4.10
N ALA A 68 -0.14 0.38 2.78
CA ALA A 68 0.49 1.20 1.75
C ALA A 68 0.03 2.66 1.82
N ARG A 69 -1.28 2.91 2.05
CA ARG A 69 -1.79 4.26 2.28
C ARG A 69 -1.19 4.91 3.52
N GLY A 70 -1.12 4.18 4.63
CA GLY A 70 -0.51 4.68 5.86
C GLY A 70 0.96 5.05 5.68
N LYS A 71 1.72 4.23 4.95
CA LYS A 71 3.13 4.49 4.64
C LYS A 71 3.33 5.69 3.72
N LEU A 72 2.46 5.86 2.73
CA LEU A 72 2.55 6.95 1.75
C LEU A 72 1.77 8.21 2.13
N GLY A 73 1.14 8.24 3.30
CA GLY A 73 0.28 9.36 3.71
C GLY A 73 -0.97 9.56 2.85
N ALA A 74 -1.40 8.56 2.08
CA ALA A 74 -2.51 8.68 1.15
C ALA A 74 -3.88 8.58 1.87
N GLU A 75 -4.65 9.67 1.84
CA GLU A 75 -5.98 9.78 2.43
C GLU A 75 -7.03 8.97 1.68
N SER A 76 -6.78 8.59 0.42
CA SER A 76 -7.72 7.78 -0.36
C SER A 76 -7.06 6.71 -1.23
N ARG A 77 -7.86 5.72 -1.63
CA ARG A 77 -7.45 4.73 -2.65
C ARG A 77 -7.02 5.41 -3.95
N ARG A 78 -7.73 6.48 -4.33
CA ARG A 78 -7.45 7.21 -5.58
C ARG A 78 -6.10 7.89 -5.48
N GLU A 79 -5.85 8.56 -4.36
CA GLU A 79 -4.59 9.22 -4.08
C GLU A 79 -3.42 8.25 -4.00
N LEU A 80 -3.61 7.06 -3.40
CA LEU A 80 -2.62 5.97 -3.47
C LEU A 80 -2.21 5.66 -4.91
N GLY A 81 -3.19 5.59 -5.83
CA GLY A 81 -2.96 5.39 -7.26
C GLY A 81 -2.18 6.54 -7.91
N SER A 82 -2.53 7.79 -7.58
CA SER A 82 -1.84 8.97 -8.09
C SER A 82 -0.38 9.05 -7.64
N ILE A 83 -0.08 8.71 -6.38
CA ILE A 83 1.28 8.75 -5.80
C ILE A 83 2.23 7.79 -6.53
N VAL A 84 1.75 6.60 -6.90
CA VAL A 84 2.56 5.62 -7.65
C VAL A 84 2.69 5.94 -9.15
N GLY A 85 2.23 7.12 -9.59
CA GLY A 85 2.43 7.64 -10.94
C GLY A 85 1.46 7.11 -11.98
N LEU A 86 0.19 6.83 -11.62
CA LEU A 86 -0.85 6.29 -12.51
C LEU A 86 -2.19 7.04 -12.49
#